data_AF-A0A022S0G1-F1
#
_entry.id   AF-A0A022S0G1-F1
#
_cell.length_a   1.000
_cell.length_b   1.000
_cell.length_c   1.000
_cell.angle_alpha   90.00
_cell.angle_beta   90.00
_cell.angle_gamma   90.00
#
_symmetry.space_group_name_H-M   'P 1'
#
loop_
_entity.id
_entity.type
_entity.pdbx_description
1 polymer ?
#
loop_
_entity_poly.entity_id
_entity_poly.type
_entity_poly.pdbx_seq_one_letter_code
_entity_poly.pdbx_strand_id
1 'polypeptide(L)'
;MEDFSSSKNNNNNNNNNNSIETAARELRETFNSGKTKEEKWRTTQLKNLLSLLMEKQEHIHTALQHDLAKHPVESFRDEVGPLIKSVNYALKGLKKWMVGKKADLPLAVFPA
;
A
#
# COMPACT_ATOMS: atom_id res chain seq x y z
N MET A 1 49.63 -33.11 -11.81
CA MET A 1 48.52 -33.83 -12.46
C MET A 1 47.26 -33.09 -12.07
N GLU A 2 46.58 -32.53 -13.07
CA GLU A 2 45.29 -31.83 -13.00
C GLU A 2 44.25 -32.69 -12.25
N ASP A 3 43.16 -32.19 -11.66
CA ASP A 3 42.24 -31.22 -12.26
C ASP A 3 41.22 -30.63 -11.26
N PHE A 4 40.50 -29.65 -11.79
CA PHE A 4 39.59 -28.64 -11.29
C PHE A 4 38.31 -29.02 -10.49
N SER A 5 37.76 -27.95 -9.89
CA SER A 5 36.33 -27.65 -9.70
C SER A 5 35.54 -28.31 -8.56
N SER A 6 35.14 -27.47 -7.60
CA SER A 6 33.72 -27.09 -7.55
C SER A 6 33.51 -25.77 -6.80
N SER A 7 33.34 -24.71 -7.58
CA SER A 7 32.71 -23.46 -7.14
C SER A 7 31.23 -23.74 -6.86
N LYS A 8 30.82 -23.74 -5.59
CA LYS A 8 29.39 -23.71 -5.22
C LYS A 8 28.85 -22.28 -5.27
N ASN A 9 28.55 -21.95 -6.51
CA ASN A 9 27.61 -21.01 -7.10
C ASN A 9 26.69 -20.15 -6.19
N ASN A 10 26.80 -18.83 -6.43
CA ASN A 10 25.99 -17.70 -5.99
C ASN A 10 24.56 -17.71 -6.59
N ASN A 11 23.73 -18.73 -6.31
CA ASN A 11 22.39 -18.84 -6.92
C ASN A 11 21.23 -18.23 -6.10
N ASN A 12 21.45 -17.73 -4.88
CA ASN A 12 20.36 -17.20 -4.06
C ASN A 12 20.08 -15.69 -4.26
N ASN A 13 21.01 -14.93 -4.84
CA ASN A 13 20.83 -13.47 -5.00
C ASN A 13 20.11 -13.09 -6.30
N ASN A 14 20.12 -13.94 -7.33
CA ASN A 14 19.51 -13.62 -8.63
C ASN A 14 17.99 -13.82 -8.67
N ASN A 15 17.44 -14.72 -7.84
CA ASN A 15 15.99 -14.99 -7.82
C ASN A 15 15.18 -13.91 -7.11
N ASN A 16 15.76 -13.29 -6.07
CA ASN A 16 15.09 -12.23 -5.29
C ASN A 16 14.99 -10.91 -6.08
N ASN A 17 16.03 -10.57 -6.85
CA ASN A 17 16.04 -9.36 -7.67
C ASN A 17 14.97 -9.43 -8.77
N ASN A 18 14.86 -10.58 -9.45
CA ASN A 18 13.84 -10.80 -10.48
C ASN A 18 12.39 -10.71 -9.93
N SER A 19 12.16 -11.13 -8.68
CA SER A 19 10.84 -11.07 -8.04
C SER A 19 10.44 -9.64 -7.68
N ILE A 20 11.34 -8.87 -7.07
CA ILE A 20 11.09 -7.47 -6.71
C ILE A 20 10.89 -6.62 -7.97
N GLU A 21 11.73 -6.81 -8.98
CA GLU A 21 11.61 -6.12 -10.27
C GLU A 21 10.28 -6.44 -10.96
N THR A 22 9.82 -7.69 -10.87
CA THR A 22 8.53 -8.11 -11.41
C THR A 22 7.37 -7.45 -10.67
N ALA A 23 7.36 -7.48 -9.34
CA ALA A 23 6.33 -6.80 -8.55
C ALA A 23 6.30 -5.28 -8.83
N ALA A 24 7.47 -4.63 -8.93
CA ALA A 24 7.57 -3.22 -9.25
C ALA A 24 7.03 -2.89 -10.66
N ARG A 25 7.29 -3.76 -11.64
CA ARG A 25 6.75 -3.64 -13.00
C ARG A 25 5.22 -3.75 -12.99
N GLU A 26 4.65 -4.75 -12.33
CA GLU A 26 3.20 -4.97 -12.24
C GLU A 26 2.47 -3.78 -11.57
N LEU A 27 3.06 -3.21 -10.52
CA LEU A 27 2.52 -2.02 -9.86
C LEU A 27 2.52 -0.81 -10.81
N ARG A 28 3.59 -0.61 -11.57
CA ARG A 28 3.69 0.47 -12.57
C ARG A 28 2.69 0.28 -13.68
N GLU A 29 2.54 -0.92 -14.21
CA GLU A 29 1.55 -1.24 -15.24
C GLU A 29 0.13 -1.00 -14.74
N THR A 30 -0.19 -1.44 -13.52
CA THR A 30 -1.49 -1.20 -12.89
C THR A 30 -1.77 0.29 -12.73
N PHE A 31 -0.79 1.08 -12.29
CA PHE A 31 -0.93 2.54 -12.19
C PHE A 31 -1.11 3.20 -13.57
N ASN A 32 -0.28 2.83 -14.54
CA ASN A 32 -0.28 3.38 -15.90
C ASN A 32 -1.56 3.04 -16.66
N SER A 33 -2.22 1.92 -16.34
CA SER A 33 -3.54 1.58 -16.89
C SER A 33 -4.64 2.58 -16.53
N GLY A 34 -4.40 3.46 -15.54
CA GLY A 34 -5.38 4.44 -15.07
C GLY A 34 -6.43 3.86 -14.10
N LYS A 35 -6.46 2.54 -13.89
CA LYS A 35 -7.40 1.86 -12.97
C LYS A 35 -7.43 2.49 -11.58
N THR A 36 -6.28 2.93 -11.06
CA THR A 36 -6.15 3.53 -9.73
C THR A 36 -6.67 4.98 -9.64
N LYS A 37 -7.04 5.61 -10.75
CA LYS A 37 -7.64 6.96 -10.78
C LYS A 37 -9.13 6.93 -10.44
N GLU A 38 -9.81 5.82 -10.67
CA GLU A 38 -11.25 5.69 -10.43
C GLU A 38 -11.59 5.78 -8.95
N GLU A 39 -12.63 6.56 -8.62
CA GLU A 39 -13.12 6.71 -7.24
C GLU A 39 -13.57 5.37 -6.67
N LYS A 40 -14.31 4.58 -7.47
CA LYS A 40 -14.76 3.24 -7.08
C LYS A 40 -13.60 2.33 -6.69
N TRP A 41 -12.51 2.34 -7.47
CA TRP A 41 -11.34 1.53 -7.18
C TRP A 41 -10.73 1.90 -5.82
N ARG A 42 -10.52 3.20 -5.56
CA ARG A 42 -9.96 3.72 -4.30
C ARG A 42 -10.87 3.43 -3.10
N THR A 43 -12.17 3.63 -3.25
CA THR A 43 -13.17 3.30 -2.22
C THR A 43 -13.15 1.80 -1.89
N THR A 44 -13.05 0.94 -2.90
CA THR A 44 -12.91 -0.51 -2.70
C THR A 44 -11.62 -0.86 -1.96
N GLN A 45 -10.47 -0.25 -2.31
CA GLN A 45 -9.22 -0.53 -1.60
C GLN A 45 -9.27 -0.10 -0.13
N LEU A 46 -9.86 1.06 0.17
CA LEU A 46 -10.04 1.51 1.55
C LEU A 46 -10.97 0.58 2.35
N LYS A 47 -12.05 0.08 1.74
CA LYS A 47 -12.92 -0.92 2.38
C LYS A 47 -12.18 -2.23 2.64
N ASN A 48 -11.38 -2.70 1.68
CA ASN A 48 -10.57 -3.90 1.85
C ASN A 48 -9.54 -3.73 2.97
N LEU A 49 -8.93 -2.54 3.10
CA LEU A 49 -8.03 -2.25 4.21
C LEU A 49 -8.75 -2.25 5.56
N LEU A 50 -9.97 -1.70 5.62
CA LEU A 50 -10.79 -1.77 6.82
C LEU A 50 -11.13 -3.22 7.20
N SER A 51 -11.55 -4.04 6.22
CA SER A 51 -11.79 -5.47 6.40
C SER A 51 -10.54 -6.19 6.90
N LEU A 52 -9.38 -5.95 6.29
CA LEU A 52 -8.11 -6.54 6.73
C LEU A 52 -7.82 -6.23 8.21
N LEU A 53 -7.95 -4.96 8.61
CA LEU A 53 -7.69 -4.53 9.98
C LEU A 53 -8.65 -5.19 10.98
N MET A 54 -9.93 -5.33 10.63
CA MET A 54 -10.94 -5.96 11.48
C MET A 54 -10.76 -7.48 11.55
N GLU A 55 -10.54 -8.14 10.43
CA GLU A 55 -10.45 -9.60 10.32
C GLU A 55 -9.11 -10.14 10.86
N LYS A 56 -8.04 -9.36 10.78
CA LYS A 56 -6.69 -9.78 11.20
C LYS A 56 -6.21 -9.12 12.50
N GLN A 57 -7.09 -8.45 13.23
CA GLN A 57 -6.75 -7.76 14.48
C GLN A 57 -5.96 -8.63 15.47
N GLU A 58 -6.42 -9.87 15.73
CA GLU A 58 -5.74 -10.79 16.65
C GLU A 58 -4.34 -11.20 16.18
N HIS A 59 -4.17 -11.39 14.86
CA HIS A 59 -2.86 -11.70 14.28
C HIS A 59 -1.90 -10.51 14.43
N ILE A 60 -2.41 -9.29 14.24
CA ILE A 60 -1.65 -8.05 14.43
C ILE A 60 -1.23 -7.92 15.90
N HIS A 61 -2.14 -8.16 16.85
CA HIS A 61 -1.82 -8.14 18.28
C HIS A 61 -0.77 -9.17 18.66
N THR A 62 -0.91 -10.40 18.14
CA THR A 62 0.05 -11.48 18.41
C THR A 62 1.44 -11.12 17.88
N ALA A 63 1.53 -10.56 16.66
CA ALA A 63 2.80 -10.11 16.10
C ALA A 63 3.43 -8.99 16.93
N LEU A 64 2.66 -7.97 17.31
CA LEU A 64 3.14 -6.85 18.12
C LEU A 64 3.55 -7.27 19.54
N GLN A 65 2.85 -8.23 20.13
CA GLN A 65 3.24 -8.81 21.42
C GLN A 65 4.54 -9.61 21.30
N HIS A 66 4.73 -10.36 20.22
CA HIS A 66 5.94 -11.12 19.99
C HIS A 66 7.16 -10.21 19.74
N ASP A 67 7.00 -9.22 18.87
CA ASP A 67 8.12 -8.40 18.40
C ASP A 67 8.47 -7.26 19.37
N LEU A 68 7.45 -6.68 20.03
CA LEU A 68 7.57 -5.46 20.81
C LEU A 68 7.05 -5.59 22.25
N ALA A 69 6.60 -6.78 22.66
CA ALA A 69 5.98 -7.02 23.97
C ALA A 69 4.75 -6.14 24.28
N LYS A 70 4.10 -5.56 23.26
CA LYS A 70 2.92 -4.69 23.46
C LYS A 70 1.69 -5.49 23.86
N HIS A 71 1.04 -5.08 24.94
CA HIS A 71 -0.25 -5.64 25.36
C HIS A 71 -1.33 -5.39 24.28
N PRO A 72 -2.33 -6.28 24.08
CA PRO A 72 -3.35 -6.11 23.04
C PRO A 72 -4.09 -4.77 23.07
N VAL A 73 -4.41 -4.27 24.27
CA VAL A 73 -5.07 -2.95 24.45
C VAL A 73 -4.20 -1.80 23.92
N GLU A 74 -2.90 -1.84 24.20
CA GLU A 74 -1.95 -0.83 23.71
C GLU A 74 -1.78 -0.94 22.19
N SER A 75 -1.60 -2.16 21.69
CA SER A 75 -1.54 -2.46 20.26
C SER A 75 -2.78 -1.94 19.50
N PHE A 76 -3.97 -2.09 20.07
CA PHE A 76 -5.18 -1.53 19.48
C PHE A 76 -5.21 0.00 19.54
N ARG A 77 -4.92 0.57 20.71
CA ARG A 77 -4.96 2.03 20.93
C ARG A 77 -4.01 2.76 19.99
N ASP A 78 -2.82 2.22 19.78
CA ASP A 78 -1.71 2.92 19.12
C ASP A 78 -1.58 2.57 17.63
N GLU A 79 -1.95 1.35 17.22
CA GLU A 79 -1.75 0.88 15.84
C GLU A 79 -3.09 0.68 15.11
N VAL A 80 -3.94 -0.25 15.58
CA VAL A 80 -5.13 -0.69 14.82
C VAL A 80 -6.25 0.36 14.81
N GLY A 81 -6.59 0.89 15.98
CA GLY A 81 -7.66 1.88 16.17
C GLY A 81 -7.45 3.16 15.36
N PRO A 82 -6.25 3.79 15.41
CA PRO A 82 -5.94 4.97 14.60
C PRO A 82 -6.04 4.71 13.09
N LEU A 83 -5.64 3.52 12.61
CA LEU A 83 -5.79 3.15 11.20
C LEU A 83 -7.26 3.00 10.81
N ILE A 84 -8.08 2.31 11.61
CA ILE A 84 -9.52 2.21 11.38
C ILE A 84 -10.17 3.60 11.31
N LYS A 85 -9.81 4.49 12.24
CA LYS A 85 -10.32 5.88 12.24
C LYS A 85 -9.89 6.64 10.99
N SER A 86 -8.63 6.49 10.57
CA SER A 86 -8.07 7.16 9.39
C SER A 86 -8.71 6.68 8.10
N VAL A 87 -8.92 5.37 7.95
CA VAL A 87 -9.61 4.79 6.79
C VAL A 87 -11.06 5.27 6.71
N ASN A 88 -11.78 5.29 7.84
CA ASN A 88 -13.14 5.81 7.89
C ASN A 88 -13.22 7.30 7.56
N TYR A 89 -12.26 8.10 8.04
CA TYR A 89 -12.15 9.52 7.68
C TYR A 89 -11.91 9.68 6.18
N ALA A 90 -11.00 8.89 5.61
CA ALA A 90 -10.71 8.89 4.18
C ALA A 90 -11.94 8.51 3.36
N LEU A 91 -12.66 7.44 3.72
CA LEU A 91 -13.90 7.03 3.04
C LEU A 91 -14.96 8.13 3.02
N LYS A 92 -15.11 8.89 4.11
CA LYS A 92 -16.05 10.03 4.19
C LYS A 92 -15.61 11.21 3.32
N GLY A 93 -14.31 11.47 3.21
CA GLY A 93 -13.75 12.61 2.50
C GLY A 93 -13.39 12.38 1.03
N LEU A 94 -13.22 11.12 0.62
CA LEU A 94 -12.53 10.75 -0.63
C LEU A 94 -13.11 11.43 -1.85
N LYS A 95 -14.44 11.35 -2.04
CA LYS A 95 -15.11 11.95 -3.19
C LYS A 95 -14.86 13.46 -3.27
N LYS A 96 -14.93 14.17 -2.14
CA LYS A 96 -14.67 15.61 -2.07
C LYS A 96 -13.21 15.95 -2.41
N TRP A 97 -12.26 15.13 -1.95
CA TRP A 97 -10.83 15.37 -2.20
C TRP A 97 -10.41 15.06 -3.63
N MET A 98 -11.11 14.15 -4.31
CA MET A 98 -10.83 13.78 -5.70
C MET A 98 -11.34 14.80 -6.73
N VAL A 99 -12.28 15.66 -6.37
CA VAL A 99 -12.83 16.65 -7.30
C VAL A 99 -11.77 17.70 -7.65
N GLY A 100 -11.57 17.93 -8.95
CA GLY A 100 -10.70 18.99 -9.45
C GLY A 100 -11.18 20.36 -8.95
N LYS A 101 -10.25 21.16 -8.43
CA LYS A 101 -10.55 22.53 -8.01
C LYS A 101 -10.42 23.45 -9.22
N LYS A 102 -11.46 24.22 -9.50
CA LYS A 102 -11.36 25.32 -10.47
C LYS A 102 -10.39 26.36 -9.93
N ALA A 103 -9.50 26.84 -10.78
CA ALA A 103 -8.62 27.95 -10.46
C ALA A 103 -9.23 29.23 -11.06
N ASP A 104 -9.15 30.33 -10.32
CA ASP A 104 -9.49 31.65 -10.87
C ASP A 104 -8.41 32.04 -11.87
N LEU A 105 -8.82 32.23 -13.13
CA LEU A 105 -7.94 32.61 -14.22
C LEU A 105 -8.27 34.03 -14.69
N PRO A 106 -7.27 34.90 -14.96
CA PRO A 106 -7.51 36.19 -15.58
C PRO A 106 -8.23 36.03 -16.93
N LEU A 107 -9.11 36.97 -17.28
CA LEU A 107 -9.88 36.90 -18.52
C LEU A 107 -8.99 36.82 -19.78
N ALA A 108 -7.77 37.37 -19.70
CA ALA A 108 -6.77 37.40 -20.76
C ALA A 108 -6.25 36.02 -21.20
N VAL A 109 -6.45 34.95 -20.42
CA VAL A 109 -6.00 33.58 -20.79
C VAL A 109 -7.15 32.68 -21.28
N PHE A 110 -8.36 33.22 -21.38
CA PHE A 110 -9.47 32.48 -22.00
C PHE A 110 -9.32 32.48 -23.53
N PRO A 111 -9.57 31.35 -24.20
CA PRO A 111 -9.57 31.29 -25.66
C PRO A 111 -10.67 32.20 -26.25
N ALA A 112 -10.40 32.77 -27.43
CA ALA A 112 -11.30 33.66 -28.17
C ALA A 112 -12.53 32.96 -28.75
#